data_AF-A0AAV8WKB3-F1
#
_entry.id   AF-A0AAV8WKB3-F1
#
_cell.length_a   1.000
_cell.length_b   1.000
_cell.length_c   1.000
_cell.angle_alpha   90.00
_cell.angle_beta   90.00
_cell.angle_gamma   90.00
#
_symmetry.space_group_name_H-M   'P 1'
#
loop_
_entity.id
_entity.type
_entity.pdbx_description
1 polymer ?
#
loop_
_entity_poly.entity_id
_entity_poly.type
_entity_poly.pdbx_seq_one_letter_code
_entity_poly.pdbx_strand_id
1 'polypeptide(L)'
;MDHRITNTLFCVHGLVHEHNLYVLNITNNTTYVLSAKLSKMSIYYSGTFTRSAGVISAIVKQLKLVNLKPVKKIQIQFDPFHPNAATARNFLFHISSPKVAETNLNCAIKTNIVCDRSEPEIRIDLLDSGSIKFLTNNLTVLEILQHINKHISSKVKDDPIDQEALSKIATKNTKKTKKTLKW
;
A
#
# COMPACT_ATOMS: atom_id res chain seq x y z
N MET A 1 -42.68 -33.09 -19.10
CA MET A 1 -43.79 -32.53 -19.89
C MET A 1 -43.81 -31.03 -19.69
N ASP A 2 -43.01 -30.35 -20.51
CA ASP A 2 -43.46 -29.35 -21.47
C ASP A 2 -44.32 -28.14 -21.03
N HIS A 3 -43.64 -26.99 -21.11
CA HIS A 3 -43.94 -25.83 -21.97
C HIS A 3 -45.14 -24.90 -21.67
N ARG A 4 -44.81 -23.61 -21.46
CA ARG A 4 -45.13 -22.38 -22.28
C ARG A 4 -45.07 -21.14 -21.37
N ILE A 5 -44.12 -20.20 -21.49
CA ILE A 5 -43.88 -19.14 -22.52
C ILE A 5 -45.04 -18.13 -22.66
N THR A 6 -44.81 -16.90 -22.17
CA THR A 6 -45.03 -15.58 -22.84
C THR A 6 -44.18 -14.52 -22.11
N ASN A 7 -43.09 -14.00 -22.69
CA ASN A 7 -42.97 -12.79 -23.53
C ASN A 7 -43.37 -11.46 -22.85
N THR A 8 -42.37 -10.68 -22.39
CA THR A 8 -42.25 -9.22 -22.63
C THR A 8 -40.80 -8.75 -22.43
N LEU A 9 -40.09 -8.64 -23.55
CA LEU A 9 -39.26 -7.51 -24.00
C LEU A 9 -38.75 -6.49 -22.96
N PHE A 10 -37.44 -6.48 -22.71
CA PHE A 10 -36.66 -5.24 -22.69
C PHE A 10 -35.22 -5.55 -23.15
N CYS A 11 -34.87 -4.95 -24.29
CA CYS A 11 -33.56 -5.00 -24.94
C CYS A 11 -32.79 -3.75 -24.51
N VAL A 12 -31.50 -3.83 -24.19
CA VAL A 12 -30.32 -3.26 -24.92
C VAL A 12 -29.43 -2.71 -23.77
N HIS A 13 -28.15 -2.98 -23.53
CA HIS A 13 -26.93 -3.35 -24.28
C HIS A 13 -26.04 -4.08 -23.25
N GLY A 14 -25.39 -5.24 -23.48
CA GLY A 14 -24.49 -5.57 -24.58
C GLY A 14 -23.17 -4.79 -24.41
N LEU A 15 -21.98 -5.36 -24.32
CA LEU A 15 -21.51 -6.71 -24.62
C LEU A 15 -20.13 -6.91 -23.98
N VAL A 16 -19.97 -8.10 -23.43
CA VAL A 16 -18.70 -8.74 -23.08
C VAL A 16 -18.01 -9.20 -24.38
N HIS A 17 -16.73 -9.54 -24.26
CA HIS A 17 -16.09 -10.69 -24.91
C HIS A 17 -15.18 -10.46 -26.14
N GLU A 18 -13.94 -10.96 -25.94
CA GLU A 18 -13.04 -11.69 -26.84
C GLU A 18 -12.09 -10.99 -27.80
N HIS A 19 -10.81 -11.23 -27.49
CA HIS A 19 -9.79 -11.79 -28.37
C HIS A 19 -10.29 -12.15 -29.78
N ASN A 20 -9.71 -11.48 -30.79
CA ASN A 20 -9.50 -12.12 -32.07
C ASN A 20 -8.14 -11.74 -32.62
N LEU A 21 -7.30 -12.77 -32.78
CA LEU A 21 -6.08 -12.75 -33.56
C LEU A 21 -6.44 -12.42 -35.01
N TYR A 22 -5.75 -11.44 -35.58
CA TYR A 22 -5.55 -11.39 -37.03
C TYR A 22 -4.06 -11.34 -37.31
N VAL A 23 -3.55 -12.47 -37.79
CA VAL A 23 -2.28 -12.56 -38.50
C VAL A 23 -2.53 -12.00 -39.89
N LEU A 24 -1.89 -10.88 -40.22
CA LEU A 24 -1.73 -10.42 -41.60
C LEU A 24 -0.24 -10.25 -41.87
N ASN A 25 0.36 -11.31 -42.41
CA ASN A 25 1.62 -11.22 -43.13
C ASN A 25 1.33 -10.65 -44.52
N ILE A 26 1.61 -9.37 -44.76
CA ILE A 26 1.82 -8.85 -46.11
C ILE A 26 3.03 -7.89 -46.10
N THR A 27 3.90 -8.18 -47.04
CA THR A 27 5.19 -7.62 -47.42
C THR A 27 5.21 -6.11 -47.69
N ASN A 28 6.31 -5.46 -47.27
CA ASN A 28 7.04 -4.35 -47.89
C ASN A 28 6.35 -3.01 -48.27
N ASN A 29 7.15 -1.96 -48.06
CA ASN A 29 7.16 -0.65 -48.72
C ASN A 29 6.28 0.48 -48.18
N THR A 30 6.94 1.32 -47.38
CA THR A 30 6.97 2.80 -47.50
C THR A 30 5.74 3.48 -48.10
N THR A 31 4.99 4.17 -47.23
CA THR A 31 4.54 5.56 -47.46
C THR A 31 4.30 6.21 -46.09
N TYR A 32 5.07 7.27 -45.79
CA TYR A 32 4.83 8.12 -44.63
C TYR A 32 3.71 9.11 -45.00
N VAL A 33 2.52 8.89 -44.47
CA VAL A 33 1.46 9.91 -44.44
C VAL A 33 1.60 10.72 -43.16
N LEU A 34 2.17 11.92 -43.30
CA LEU A 34 2.01 13.02 -42.38
C LEU A 34 0.52 13.38 -42.27
N SER A 35 -0.15 12.94 -41.20
CA SER A 35 -1.41 13.53 -40.76
C SER A 35 -1.28 14.01 -39.31
N ALA A 36 -0.77 15.24 -39.20
CA ALA A 36 -0.84 16.01 -37.97
C ALA A 36 -2.29 16.43 -37.71
N LYS A 37 -3.03 15.71 -36.86
CA LYS A 37 -4.12 16.31 -36.07
C LYS A 37 -4.50 15.47 -34.85
N LEU A 38 -3.70 15.59 -33.80
CA LEU A 38 -4.21 15.50 -32.43
C LEU A 38 -3.93 16.84 -31.77
N SER A 39 -4.92 17.72 -31.81
CA SER A 39 -5.00 18.88 -30.91
C SER A 39 -5.23 18.32 -29.50
N LYS A 40 -4.16 17.83 -28.89
CA LYS A 40 -4.08 17.52 -27.48
C LYS A 40 -3.02 18.46 -26.97
N MET A 41 -3.46 19.57 -26.37
CA MET A 41 -2.58 20.52 -25.71
C MET A 41 -1.77 19.72 -24.68
N SER A 42 -0.53 19.37 -25.02
CA SER A 42 0.40 18.75 -24.08
C SER A 42 0.79 19.83 -23.11
N ILE A 43 0.10 19.91 -21.97
CA ILE A 43 0.59 20.70 -20.85
C ILE A 43 1.88 20.03 -20.41
N TYR A 44 3.01 20.55 -20.86
CA TYR A 44 4.31 20.17 -20.35
C TYR A 44 4.29 20.56 -18.87
N TYR A 45 4.23 19.57 -17.99
CA TYR A 45 4.30 19.76 -16.56
C TYR A 45 5.70 20.31 -16.23
N SER A 46 5.81 21.63 -16.15
CA SER A 46 7.01 22.35 -15.71
C SER A 46 6.94 22.55 -14.20
N GLY A 47 7.19 21.46 -13.46
CA GLY A 47 7.31 21.48 -12.02
C GLY A 47 8.32 20.43 -11.55
N THR A 48 9.06 20.74 -10.50
CA THR A 48 9.88 19.72 -9.84
C THR A 48 8.93 18.81 -9.05
N PHE A 49 9.01 17.49 -9.25
CA PHE A 49 8.30 16.50 -8.42
C PHE A 49 8.94 16.45 -7.02
N THR A 50 8.90 17.55 -6.28
CA THR A 50 9.36 17.60 -4.90
C THR A 50 8.23 17.09 -4.03
N ARG A 51 8.51 16.05 -3.24
CA ARG A 51 7.56 15.62 -2.21
C ARG A 51 7.45 16.74 -1.19
N SER A 52 6.22 17.14 -0.88
CA SER A 52 5.95 18.17 0.13
C SER A 52 6.61 17.83 1.47
N ALA A 53 7.03 18.84 2.24
CA ALA A 53 7.63 18.68 3.56
C ALA A 53 6.60 18.74 4.72
N GLY A 54 5.31 18.61 4.40
CA GLY A 54 4.23 18.72 5.39
C GLY A 54 4.09 17.50 6.31
N VAL A 55 3.19 17.62 7.30
CA VAL A 55 2.92 16.59 8.32
C VAL A 55 2.56 15.24 7.70
N ILE A 56 1.73 15.24 6.65
CA ILE A 56 1.33 14.01 5.93
C ILE A 56 2.54 13.31 5.32
N SER A 57 3.49 14.06 4.75
CA SER A 57 4.73 13.50 4.21
C SER A 57 5.59 12.87 5.30
N ALA A 58 5.65 13.49 6.47
CA ALA A 58 6.34 12.92 7.63
C ALA A 58 5.68 11.62 8.12
N ILE A 59 4.35 11.57 8.20
CA ILE A 59 3.59 10.34 8.54
C ILE A 59 3.89 9.23 7.53
N VAL A 60 3.83 9.53 6.23
CA VAL A 60 4.12 8.54 5.18
C VAL A 60 5.57 8.03 5.25
N LYS A 61 6.54 8.90 5.60
CA LYS A 61 7.92 8.47 5.84
C LYS A 61 8.01 7.50 7.01
N GLN A 62 7.34 7.80 8.12
CA GLN A 62 7.31 6.90 9.29
C GLN A 62 6.63 5.56 8.96
N LEU A 63 5.51 5.57 8.23
CA LEU A 63 4.79 4.35 7.84
C LEU A 63 5.62 3.40 6.97
N LYS A 64 6.51 3.93 6.13
CA LYS A 64 7.42 3.09 5.34
C LYS A 64 8.49 2.39 6.18
N LEU A 65 8.79 2.91 7.36
CA LEU A 65 9.76 2.34 8.29
C LEU A 65 9.11 1.32 9.24
N VAL A 66 7.78 1.35 9.37
CA VAL A 66 7.03 0.40 10.21
C VAL A 66 7.08 -0.98 9.58
N ASN A 67 7.52 -1.96 10.36
CA ASN A 67 7.51 -3.38 9.97
C ASN A 67 6.67 -4.18 10.96
N LEU A 68 5.60 -4.84 10.52
CA LEU A 68 4.71 -5.59 11.41
C LEU A 68 5.11 -7.06 11.62
N LYS A 69 6.24 -7.52 11.09
CA LYS A 69 6.74 -8.90 11.28
C LYS A 69 6.74 -9.38 12.76
N PRO A 70 7.26 -8.62 13.75
CA PRO A 70 7.29 -9.10 15.15
C PRO A 70 5.94 -8.96 15.88
N VAL A 71 4.92 -8.38 15.24
CA VAL A 71 3.61 -8.09 15.83
C VAL A 71 2.63 -9.22 15.52
N LYS A 72 1.98 -9.74 16.56
CA LYS A 72 0.95 -10.79 16.43
C LYS A 72 -0.43 -10.18 16.24
N LYS A 73 -0.77 -9.17 17.05
CA LYS A 73 -2.10 -8.56 17.05
C LYS A 73 -2.02 -7.09 17.44
N ILE A 74 -2.81 -6.26 16.78
CA ILE A 74 -3.01 -4.85 17.14
C ILE A 74 -4.47 -4.69 17.52
N GLN A 75 -4.73 -4.15 18.71
CA GLN A 75 -6.07 -3.86 19.21
C GLN A 75 -6.19 -2.36 19.41
N ILE A 76 -7.10 -1.73 18.69
CA ILE A 76 -7.37 -0.31 18.82
C ILE A 76 -8.73 -0.18 19.51
N GLN A 77 -8.75 0.41 20.70
CA GLN A 77 -9.97 0.70 21.44
C GLN A 77 -10.20 2.20 21.42
N PHE A 78 -11.40 2.64 21.02
CA PHE A 78 -11.76 4.06 21.12
C PHE A 78 -13.28 4.24 21.25
N ASP A 79 -13.67 5.35 21.86
CA ASP A 79 -15.04 5.83 21.89
C ASP A 79 -15.23 6.91 20.82
N PRO A 80 -16.14 6.75 19.85
CA PRO A 80 -16.32 7.70 18.74
C PRO A 80 -16.75 9.10 19.20
N PHE A 81 -17.31 9.24 20.40
CA PHE A 81 -17.77 10.52 20.96
C PHE A 81 -16.70 11.21 21.82
N HIS A 82 -15.58 10.55 22.10
CA HIS A 82 -14.49 11.16 22.84
C HIS A 82 -13.74 12.18 21.97
N PRO A 83 -13.36 13.37 22.49
CA PRO A 83 -12.73 14.43 21.67
C PRO A 83 -11.44 13.99 20.99
N ASN A 84 -10.64 13.16 21.66
CA ASN A 84 -9.36 12.66 21.15
C ASN A 84 -9.48 11.35 20.34
N ALA A 85 -10.70 10.88 20.04
CA ALA A 85 -10.91 9.67 19.25
C ALA A 85 -10.40 9.77 17.81
N ALA A 86 -10.27 11.00 17.29
CA ALA A 86 -9.74 11.27 15.96
C ALA A 86 -8.32 10.71 15.80
N THR A 87 -7.47 10.80 16.83
CA THR A 87 -6.10 10.28 16.78
C THR A 87 -6.07 8.77 16.56
N ALA A 88 -6.83 8.01 17.35
CA ALA A 88 -6.89 6.55 17.22
C ALA A 88 -7.49 6.11 15.87
N ARG A 89 -8.52 6.83 15.40
CA ARG A 89 -9.14 6.57 14.09
C ARG A 89 -8.17 6.84 12.92
N ASN A 90 -7.43 7.95 12.98
CA ASN A 90 -6.42 8.29 11.98
C ASN A 90 -5.27 7.28 11.98
N PHE A 91 -4.82 6.86 13.17
CA PHE A 91 -3.83 5.80 13.29
C PHE A 91 -4.31 4.48 12.65
N LEU A 92 -5.54 4.06 12.96
CA LEU A 92 -6.17 2.88 12.37
C LEU A 92 -6.20 2.96 10.84
N PHE A 93 -6.56 4.11 10.27
CA PHE A 93 -6.57 4.31 8.83
C PHE A 93 -5.18 4.10 8.22
N HIS A 94 -4.14 4.63 8.85
CA HIS A 94 -2.77 4.49 8.36
C HIS A 94 -2.23 3.06 8.46
N ILE A 95 -2.51 2.36 9.56
CA ILE A 95 -2.04 0.97 9.76
C ILE A 95 -2.79 -0.03 8.86
N SER A 96 -4.05 0.26 8.53
CA SER A 96 -4.86 -0.54 7.59
C SER A 96 -4.47 -0.33 6.13
N SER A 97 -3.49 0.52 5.82
CA SER A 97 -3.04 0.71 4.44
C SER A 97 -2.40 -0.58 3.89
N PRO A 98 -2.62 -0.91 2.60
CA PRO A 98 -2.18 -2.18 2.03
C PRO A 98 -0.66 -2.37 2.13
N LYS A 99 0.10 -1.29 1.99
CA LYS A 99 1.57 -1.31 2.11
C LYS A 99 2.07 -1.79 3.46
N VAL A 100 1.34 -1.47 4.53
CA VAL A 100 1.69 -1.89 5.88
C VAL A 100 1.17 -3.31 6.13
N ALA A 101 -0.05 -3.62 5.68
CA ALA A 101 -0.62 -4.96 5.78
C ALA A 101 0.22 -6.03 5.03
N GLU A 102 0.81 -5.68 3.88
CA GLU A 102 1.70 -6.55 3.11
C GLU A 102 2.97 -6.97 3.87
N THR A 103 3.41 -6.21 4.88
CA THR A 103 4.60 -6.58 5.68
C THR A 103 4.37 -7.82 6.55
N ASN A 104 3.13 -8.06 6.98
CA ASN A 104 2.75 -9.24 7.74
C ASN A 104 1.25 -9.55 7.58
N LEU A 105 0.94 -10.53 6.74
CA LEU A 105 -0.44 -11.00 6.50
C LEU A 105 -1.06 -11.72 7.70
N ASN A 106 -0.24 -12.21 8.64
CA ASN A 106 -0.70 -12.92 9.83
C ASN A 106 -1.07 -11.96 10.98
N CYS A 107 -0.72 -10.69 10.88
CA CYS A 107 -1.01 -9.70 11.92
C CYS A 107 -2.50 -9.38 11.96
N ALA A 108 -3.18 -9.75 13.05
CA ALA A 108 -4.61 -9.45 13.21
C ALA A 108 -4.81 -8.01 13.74
N ILE A 109 -5.43 -7.15 12.94
CA ILE A 109 -5.83 -5.80 13.34
C ILE A 109 -7.29 -5.86 13.79
N LYS A 110 -7.56 -5.56 15.07
CA LYS A 110 -8.92 -5.54 15.64
C LYS A 110 -9.25 -4.16 16.20
N THR A 111 -10.48 -3.75 15.98
CA THR A 111 -11.02 -2.47 16.46
C THR A 111 -12.13 -2.73 17.45
N ASN A 112 -11.99 -2.22 18.67
CA ASN A 112 -12.99 -2.31 19.74
C ASN A 112 -13.62 -0.93 19.94
N ILE A 113 -14.88 -0.80 19.57
CA ILE A 113 -15.62 0.46 19.71
C ILE A 113 -16.40 0.39 21.02
N VAL A 114 -16.16 1.33 21.91
CA VAL A 114 -16.73 1.36 23.28
C VAL A 114 -17.45 2.70 23.49
N CYS A 115 -18.40 2.78 24.42
CA CYS A 115 -19.20 4.00 24.69
C CYS A 115 -19.09 4.49 26.14
N ASP A 116 -18.03 4.10 26.84
CA ASP A 116 -17.85 4.36 28.28
C ASP A 116 -17.15 5.71 28.56
N ARG A 117 -17.03 6.58 27.54
CA ARG A 117 -16.22 7.82 27.56
C ARG A 117 -14.75 7.59 27.89
N SER A 118 -14.29 6.35 27.78
CA SER A 118 -12.92 5.94 28.09
C SER A 118 -11.92 6.56 27.12
N GLU A 119 -10.72 6.81 27.61
CA GLU A 119 -9.60 7.26 26.77
C GLU A 119 -9.30 6.25 25.65
N PRO A 120 -9.03 6.72 24.43
CA PRO A 120 -8.58 5.86 23.34
C PRO A 120 -7.23 5.19 23.64
N GLU A 121 -7.15 3.91 23.30
CA GLU A 121 -6.03 3.04 23.65
C GLU A 121 -5.62 2.18 22.45
N ILE A 122 -4.30 2.02 22.24
CA ILE A 122 -3.74 1.09 21.25
C ILE A 122 -2.90 0.05 21.98
N ARG A 123 -3.29 -1.23 21.88
CA ARG A 123 -2.51 -2.37 22.38
C ARG A 123 -1.85 -3.10 21.22
N ILE A 124 -0.58 -3.40 21.36
CA ILE A 124 0.22 -4.16 20.39
C ILE A 124 0.76 -5.39 21.12
N ASP A 125 0.28 -6.56 20.71
CA ASP A 125 0.71 -7.85 21.22
C ASP A 125 1.80 -8.39 20.29
N LEU A 126 3.01 -8.63 20.82
CA LEU A 126 4.12 -9.19 20.05
C LEU A 126 4.08 -10.72 20.07
N LEU A 127 4.81 -11.31 19.12
CA LEU A 127 4.95 -12.76 19.03
C LEU A 127 5.70 -13.36 20.24
N ASP A 128 6.69 -12.63 20.75
CA ASP A 128 7.56 -13.03 21.87
C ASP A 128 6.97 -12.76 23.27
N SER A 129 5.65 -12.84 23.44
CA SER A 129 4.92 -12.66 24.71
C SER A 129 4.98 -11.27 25.38
N GLY A 130 5.49 -10.23 24.70
CA GLY A 130 5.46 -8.84 25.18
C GLY A 130 4.26 -8.05 24.66
N SER A 131 3.56 -7.32 25.53
CA SER A 131 2.47 -6.40 25.14
C SER A 131 2.87 -4.94 25.37
N ILE A 132 2.56 -4.07 24.41
CA ILE A 132 2.79 -2.62 24.51
C ILE A 132 1.45 -1.91 24.47
N LYS A 133 1.20 -1.00 25.40
CA LYS A 133 -0.01 -0.20 25.50
C LYS A 133 0.32 1.27 25.31
N PHE A 134 -0.36 1.92 24.38
CA PHE A 134 -0.29 3.36 24.14
C PHE A 134 -1.63 4.01 24.52
N LEU A 135 -1.55 4.99 25.41
CA LEU A 135 -2.67 5.88 25.80
C LEU A 135 -2.61 7.12 24.91
N THR A 136 -3.67 7.40 24.15
CA THR A 136 -3.60 8.37 23.04
C THR A 136 -4.22 9.73 23.34
N ASN A 137 -4.48 10.10 24.61
CA ASN A 137 -5.08 11.41 24.92
C ASN A 137 -4.23 12.60 24.46
N ASN A 138 -2.91 12.54 24.66
CA ASN A 138 -2.01 13.67 24.38
C ASN A 138 -0.98 13.35 23.29
N LEU A 139 -1.13 12.21 22.60
CA LEU A 139 -0.19 11.78 21.58
C LEU A 139 -0.75 12.09 20.20
N THR A 140 0.11 12.58 19.32
CA THR A 140 -0.20 12.70 17.90
C THR A 140 0.05 11.39 17.17
N VAL A 141 -0.58 11.23 16.01
CA VAL A 141 -0.40 10.04 15.14
C VAL A 141 1.08 9.85 14.76
N LEU A 142 1.80 10.94 14.53
CA LEU A 142 3.21 10.90 14.14
C LEU A 142 4.09 10.36 15.28
N GLU A 143 3.85 10.80 16.52
CA GLU A 143 4.59 10.33 17.69
C GLU A 143 4.31 8.85 17.95
N ILE A 144 3.05 8.43 17.85
CA ILE A 144 2.67 7.01 17.99
C ILE A 144 3.47 6.15 17.00
N LEU A 145 3.53 6.56 15.73
CA LEU A 145 4.29 5.83 14.71
C LEU A 145 5.81 5.81 15.00
N GLN A 146 6.37 6.91 15.48
CA GLN A 146 7.78 6.96 15.88
C GLN A 146 8.08 6.04 17.06
N HIS A 147 7.22 6.01 18.08
CA HIS A 147 7.37 5.11 19.21
C HIS A 147 7.26 3.65 18.78
N ILE A 148 6.29 3.33 17.92
CA ILE A 148 6.16 2.00 17.33
C ILE A 148 7.45 1.61 16.61
N ASN A 149 8.01 2.47 15.76
CA ASN A 149 9.26 2.19 15.07
C ASN A 149 10.42 1.90 16.05
N LYS A 150 10.57 2.72 17.10
CA LYS A 150 11.60 2.48 18.14
C LYS A 150 11.44 1.12 18.82
N HIS A 151 10.22 0.74 19.19
CA HIS A 151 9.96 -0.52 19.90
C HIS A 151 10.00 -1.77 19.00
N ILE A 152 9.61 -1.62 17.73
CA ILE A 152 9.58 -2.71 16.75
C ILE A 152 11.00 -2.98 16.23
N SER A 153 11.78 -1.95 15.88
CA SER A 153 13.13 -2.14 15.33
C SER A 153 14.05 -2.94 16.24
N SER A 154 13.92 -2.81 17.57
CA SER A 154 14.70 -3.60 18.53
C SER A 154 14.33 -5.08 18.58
N LYS A 155 13.18 -5.48 18.00
CA LYS A 155 12.58 -6.80 18.16
C LYS A 155 12.39 -7.55 16.85
N VAL A 156 12.83 -6.98 15.73
CA VAL A 156 12.90 -7.70 14.46
C VAL A 156 13.98 -8.76 14.61
N LYS A 157 13.56 -10.01 14.80
CA LYS A 157 14.43 -11.17 14.63
C LYS A 157 14.65 -11.33 13.13
N ASP A 158 15.90 -11.33 12.70
CA ASP A 158 16.22 -11.67 11.32
C ASP A 158 15.93 -13.17 11.14
N ASP A 159 14.83 -13.49 10.48
CA ASP A 159 14.62 -14.85 10.01
C ASP A 159 15.78 -15.20 9.04
N PRO A 160 16.46 -16.36 9.19
CA PRO A 160 17.69 -16.67 8.46
C PRO A 160 17.53 -16.88 6.95
N ILE A 161 16.36 -16.57 6.37
CA ILE A 161 16.02 -16.85 4.96
C ILE A 161 16.50 -15.72 4.03
N ASP A 162 16.69 -14.49 4.54
CA ASP A 162 16.99 -13.32 3.70
C ASP A 162 18.50 -13.04 3.48
N GLN A 163 19.39 -13.71 4.20
CA GLN A 163 20.85 -13.51 4.06
C GLN A 163 21.42 -14.10 2.75
N GLU A 164 20.75 -15.09 2.16
CA GLU A 164 21.19 -15.71 0.90
C GLU A 164 20.73 -14.96 -0.36
N ALA A 165 19.72 -14.09 -0.25
CA ALA A 165 19.19 -13.32 -1.38
C ALA A 165 20.01 -12.04 -1.65
N LEU A 166 20.58 -11.43 -0.60
CA LEU A 166 21.39 -10.21 -0.70
C LEU A 166 22.76 -10.48 -1.34
N SER A 167 23.35 -11.67 -1.17
CA SER A 167 24.65 -12.04 -1.75
C SER A 167 24.59 -12.29 -3.27
N LYS A 168 23.42 -12.63 -3.82
CA LYS A 168 23.24 -12.91 -5.27
C LYS A 168 23.03 -11.64 -6.12
N ILE A 169 22.65 -10.53 -5.51
CA ILE A 169 22.35 -9.27 -6.22
C ILE A 169 23.62 -8.43 -6.44
N ALA A 170 24.58 -8.49 -5.50
CA ALA A 170 25.85 -7.76 -5.59
C ALA A 170 26.71 -8.16 -6.82
N THR A 171 26.65 -9.42 -7.25
CA THR A 171 27.48 -9.94 -8.35
C THR A 171 27.00 -9.58 -9.76
N LYS A 172 25.73 -9.15 -9.93
CA LYS A 172 25.20 -8.77 -11.25
C LYS A 172 25.47 -7.32 -11.62
N ASN A 173 25.62 -6.42 -10.64
CA ASN A 173 25.76 -4.99 -10.91
C ASN A 173 27.18 -4.59 -11.39
N THR A 174 28.22 -5.34 -11.01
CA THR A 174 29.61 -5.09 -11.44
C THR A 174 29.90 -5.52 -12.89
N LYS A 175 29.08 -6.40 -13.49
CA LYS A 175 29.25 -6.83 -14.90
C LYS A 175 28.71 -5.83 -15.92
N LYS A 176 27.79 -4.94 -15.54
CA LYS A 176 27.23 -3.92 -16.47
C LYS A 176 28.15 -2.72 -16.63
N THR A 177 28.86 -2.31 -15.59
CA THR A 177 29.76 -1.14 -15.63
C THR A 177 31.05 -1.38 -16.43
N LYS A 178 31.51 -2.64 -16.57
CA LYS A 178 32.73 -2.96 -17.34
C LYS A 178 32.52 -3.05 -18.86
N LYS A 179 31.29 -3.09 -19.37
CA LYS A 179 31.03 -3.20 -20.83
C LYS A 179 31.00 -1.84 -21.56
N THR A 180 30.97 -0.72 -20.83
CA THR A 180 30.74 0.61 -21.42
C THR A 180 32.00 1.49 -21.49
N LEU A 181 33.19 0.91 -21.31
CA LEU A 181 34.47 1.61 -21.52
C LEU A 181 35.31 0.78 -22.48
N LYS A 182 35.09 0.99 -23.78
CA LYS A 182 36.04 0.63 -24.83
C LYS A 182 36.06 1.81 -25.81
N TRP A 183 37.23 2.45 -25.86
CA TRP A 183 37.57 3.58 -26.73
C TRP A 183 37.42 3.22 -28.20
#